data_AF-A0A7X7D3D9-F1
#
_entry.id   AF-A0A7X7D3D9-F1
#
_cell.length_a   1.000
_cell.length_b   1.000
_cell.length_c   1.000
_cell.angle_alpha   90.00
_cell.angle_beta   90.00
_cell.angle_gamma   90.00
#
_symmetry.space_group_name_H-M   'P 1'
#
loop_
_entity.id
_entity.type
_entity.pdbx_description
1 polymer ?
#
loop_
_entity_poly.entity_id
_entity_poly.type
_entity_poly.pdbx_seq_one_letter_code
_entity_poly.pdbx_strand_id
1 'polypeptide(L)'
;MRIGGKVSDYVRDFDATFTFCDLRGYASENAYRIRWANPMSADIPWQVWEKPVVFIGMNWTTHLYDVPMVKTFINSYKNTREVVRQTIQKIMGESEFKGTPNELVWCGGLWEAKR
;
A
#
# COMPACT_ATOMS: atom_id res chain seq x y z
N MET A 1 11.07 8.49 -1.56
CA MET A 1 12.39 8.54 -2.25
C MET A 1 12.11 8.92 -3.70
N ARG A 2 12.41 10.16 -4.12
CA ARG A 2 12.09 10.65 -5.48
C ARG A 2 13.23 10.26 -6.41
N ILE A 3 13.12 9.11 -7.06
CA ILE A 3 14.01 8.75 -8.17
C ILE A 3 13.42 9.39 -9.42
N GLY A 4 13.85 10.62 -9.73
CA GLY A 4 13.55 11.28 -10.99
C GLY A 4 14.41 10.66 -12.09
N GLY A 5 13.93 9.58 -12.70
CA GLY A 5 14.61 8.85 -13.77
C GLY A 5 13.65 8.47 -14.88
N LYS A 6 14.19 7.99 -16.00
CA LYS A 6 13.36 7.42 -17.06
C LYS A 6 12.74 6.13 -16.54
N VAL A 7 11.51 5.89 -16.95
CA VAL A 7 10.78 4.65 -16.69
C VAL A 7 11.60 3.39 -17.03
N SER A 8 12.38 3.46 -18.12
CA SER A 8 13.28 2.39 -18.55
C SER A 8 14.36 2.02 -17.52
N ASP A 9 14.89 3.02 -16.79
CA ASP A 9 15.90 2.77 -15.76
C ASP A 9 15.26 2.09 -14.54
N TYR A 10 14.04 2.51 -14.16
CA TYR A 10 13.29 1.85 -13.09
C TYR A 10 13.02 0.37 -13.39
N VAL A 11 12.59 0.06 -14.61
CA VAL A 11 12.30 -1.32 -15.04
C VAL A 11 13.57 -2.19 -15.06
N ARG A 12 14.73 -1.60 -15.37
CA ARG A 12 16.02 -2.30 -15.41
C ARG A 12 16.60 -2.51 -14.02
N ASP A 13 16.55 -1.49 -13.17
CA ASP A 13 17.31 -1.46 -11.92
C ASP A 13 16.53 -2.05 -10.73
N PHE A 14 15.20 -2.19 -10.85
CA PHE A 14 14.33 -2.71 -9.78
C PHE A 14 13.41 -3.85 -10.24
N ASP A 15 13.18 -4.81 -9.33
CA ASP A 15 12.30 -5.95 -9.56
C ASP A 15 10.89 -5.75 -8.97
N ALA A 16 10.78 -5.03 -7.85
CA ALA A 16 9.52 -4.80 -7.15
C ALA A 16 9.54 -3.45 -6.41
N THR A 17 8.36 -2.93 -6.06
CA THR A 17 8.23 -1.72 -5.26
C THR A 17 7.31 -1.92 -4.08
N PHE A 18 7.76 -1.44 -2.91
CA PHE A 18 7.02 -1.48 -1.66
C PHE A 18 6.61 -0.07 -1.28
N THR A 19 5.30 0.16 -1.20
CA THR A 19 4.75 1.46 -0.79
C THR A 19 4.13 1.33 0.60
N PHE A 20 4.66 2.09 1.55
CA PHE A 20 4.20 2.12 2.92
C PHE A 20 3.36 3.37 3.16
N CYS A 21 2.09 3.19 3.56
CA CYS A 21 1.16 4.28 3.81
C CYS A 21 0.82 4.38 5.30
N ASP A 22 1.21 5.50 5.91
CA ASP A 22 0.87 5.87 7.30
C ASP A 22 0.12 7.21 7.29
N LEU A 23 -1.21 7.17 7.41
CA LEU A 23 -2.03 8.37 7.53
C LEU A 23 -2.10 8.80 8.99
N ARG A 24 -1.39 9.89 9.33
CA ARG A 24 -1.41 10.48 10.67
C ARG A 24 -2.51 11.53 10.76
N GLY A 25 -3.45 11.34 11.67
CA GLY A 25 -4.59 12.25 11.85
C GLY A 25 -5.75 11.66 12.65
N TYR A 26 -5.47 10.72 13.57
CA TYR A 26 -6.50 10.08 14.38
C TYR A 26 -7.28 11.14 15.15
N ALA A 27 -8.61 11.14 14.96
CA ALA A 27 -9.60 12.01 15.62
C ALA A 27 -9.67 13.49 15.20
N SER A 28 -8.88 13.98 14.21
CA SER A 28 -8.96 15.38 13.76
C SER A 28 -9.61 15.57 12.39
N GLU A 29 -9.64 14.54 11.54
CA GLU A 29 -10.24 14.62 10.20
C GLU A 29 -11.28 13.49 10.03
N ASN A 30 -12.50 13.85 9.58
CA ASN A 30 -13.57 12.88 9.30
C ASN A 30 -13.33 12.08 8.00
N ALA A 31 -12.33 12.47 7.20
CA ALA A 31 -12.05 11.87 5.91
C ALA A 31 -10.91 10.86 6.01
N TYR A 32 -11.24 9.57 5.89
CA TYR A 32 -10.29 8.46 5.92
C TYR A 32 -9.60 8.19 4.56
N ARG A 33 -9.40 9.23 3.74
CA ARG A 33 -8.82 9.10 2.39
C ARG A 33 -7.34 9.43 2.36
N ILE A 34 -6.61 8.75 1.47
CA ILE A 34 -5.19 9.03 1.23
C ILE A 34 -5.05 10.43 0.65
N ARG A 35 -4.35 11.31 1.38
CA ARG A 35 -3.92 12.62 0.88
C ARG A 35 -2.49 12.50 0.38
N TRP A 36 -2.32 12.54 -0.93
CA TRP A 36 -1.00 12.55 -1.55
C TRP A 36 -0.32 13.90 -1.30
N ALA A 37 0.98 13.87 -0.99
CA ALA A 37 1.74 15.09 -0.67
C ALA A 37 1.77 16.09 -1.84
N ASN A 38 1.71 15.60 -3.09
CA ASN A 38 1.57 16.42 -4.29
C ASN A 38 0.60 15.76 -5.28
N PRO A 39 -0.12 16.55 -6.10
CA PRO A 39 -0.83 16.02 -7.25
C PRO A 39 0.18 15.31 -8.17
N MET A 40 -0.12 14.07 -8.55
CA MET A 40 0.78 13.22 -9.34
C MET A 40 2.13 12.94 -8.67
N SER A 41 2.17 12.87 -7.33
CA SER A 41 3.41 12.53 -6.62
C SER A 41 3.90 11.13 -6.99
N ALA A 42 5.23 10.95 -6.92
CA ALA A 42 5.88 9.65 -7.11
C ALA A 42 5.45 8.60 -6.07
N ASP A 43 4.79 9.03 -4.99
CA ASP A 43 4.23 8.16 -3.95
C ASP A 43 2.95 7.44 -4.41
N ILE A 44 2.28 7.95 -5.46
CA ILE A 44 1.15 7.27 -6.09
C ILE A 44 1.71 6.05 -6.84
N PRO A 45 1.13 4.84 -6.65
CA PRO A 45 1.66 3.61 -7.24
C PRO A 45 1.35 3.51 -8.75
N TRP A 46 1.96 4.37 -9.58
CA TRP A 46 1.82 4.36 -11.04
C TRP A 46 2.56 3.18 -11.69
N GLN A 47 3.63 2.72 -11.05
CA GLN A 47 4.49 1.62 -11.50
C GLN A 47 3.79 0.25 -11.48
N VAL A 48 2.55 0.19 -10.99
CA VAL A 48 1.75 -1.04 -10.86
C VAL A 48 1.56 -1.82 -12.17
N TRP A 49 1.66 -1.12 -13.31
CA TRP A 49 1.55 -1.70 -14.63
C TRP A 49 2.88 -2.26 -15.16
N GLU A 50 4.00 -1.80 -14.60
CA GLU A 50 5.34 -2.14 -15.10
C GLU A 50 6.02 -3.22 -14.27
N LYS A 51 5.87 -3.13 -12.96
CA LYS A 51 6.47 -4.03 -11.99
C LYS A 51 5.48 -4.39 -10.89
N PRO A 52 5.67 -5.53 -10.20
CA PRO A 52 4.86 -5.86 -9.04
C PRO A 52 5.04 -4.79 -7.94
N VAL A 53 3.91 -4.19 -7.55
CA VAL A 53 3.83 -3.22 -6.47
C VAL A 53 3.05 -3.84 -5.31
N VAL A 54 3.67 -3.85 -4.13
CA VAL A 54 3.03 -4.26 -2.88
C VAL A 54 2.73 -3.02 -2.08
N PHE A 55 1.46 -2.80 -1.77
CA PHE A 55 1.00 -1.67 -0.98
C PHE A 55 0.71 -2.11 0.45
N ILE A 56 1.30 -1.42 1.43
CA ILE A 56 1.17 -1.73 2.85
C ILE A 56 0.47 -0.57 3.57
N GLY A 57 -0.74 -0.83 4.05
CA GLY A 57 -1.53 0.10 4.87
C GLY A 57 -1.24 -0.07 6.35
N MET A 58 -0.74 0.97 7.01
CA MET A 58 -0.34 0.90 8.42
C MET A 58 -1.39 1.35 9.42
N ASN A 59 -2.47 2.03 9.03
CA ASN A 59 -3.46 2.53 10.00
C ASN A 59 -4.88 2.06 9.71
N TRP A 60 -5.39 2.23 8.49
CA TRP A 60 -6.79 1.95 8.18
C TRP A 60 -6.96 0.82 7.18
N THR A 61 -8.09 0.12 7.31
CA THR A 61 -8.45 -1.03 6.46
C THR A 61 -9.01 -0.62 5.10
N THR A 62 -9.41 0.64 4.94
CA THR A 62 -10.13 1.16 3.78
C THR A 62 -9.23 1.83 2.75
N HIS A 63 -7.90 1.81 2.93
CA HIS A 63 -6.96 2.46 1.99
C HIS A 63 -7.05 1.88 0.57
N LEU A 64 -7.54 0.64 0.42
CA LEU A 64 -7.77 0.03 -0.89
C LEU A 64 -8.72 0.88 -1.76
N TYR A 65 -9.60 1.68 -1.16
CA TYR A 65 -10.51 2.58 -1.88
C TYR A 65 -9.78 3.60 -2.76
N ASP A 66 -8.65 4.13 -2.29
CA ASP A 66 -7.89 5.17 -3.00
C ASP A 66 -6.84 4.59 -3.95
N VAL A 67 -6.53 3.29 -3.82
CA VAL A 67 -5.54 2.59 -4.66
C VAL A 67 -6.08 1.27 -5.23
N PRO A 68 -7.25 1.23 -5.90
CA PRO A 68 -7.84 -0.01 -6.40
C PRO A 68 -7.00 -0.69 -7.49
N MET A 69 -6.07 0.04 -8.11
CA MET A 69 -5.18 -0.51 -9.14
C MET A 69 -4.13 -1.49 -8.59
N VAL A 70 -3.86 -1.49 -7.27
CA VAL A 70 -2.81 -2.34 -6.69
C VAL A 70 -3.25 -3.80 -6.65
N LYS A 71 -2.38 -4.69 -7.12
CA LYS A 71 -2.65 -6.14 -7.18
C LYS A 71 -2.43 -6.84 -5.83
N THR A 72 -1.58 -6.26 -4.98
CA THR A 72 -1.23 -6.83 -3.67
C THR A 72 -1.32 -5.74 -2.61
N PHE A 73 -2.25 -5.92 -1.67
CA PHE A 73 -2.49 -5.00 -0.57
C PHE A 73 -2.38 -5.73 0.76
N ILE A 74 -1.60 -5.19 1.69
CA ILE A 74 -1.36 -5.77 3.02
C ILE A 74 -1.75 -4.74 4.09
N ASN A 75 -2.67 -5.10 4.98
CA ASN A 75 -2.96 -4.30 6.17
C ASN A 75 -2.06 -4.71 7.34
N SER A 76 -1.20 -3.80 7.79
CA SER A 76 -0.35 -4.00 8.96
C SER A 76 -0.89 -3.34 10.23
N TYR A 77 -1.93 -2.50 10.14
CA TYR A 77 -2.70 -1.89 11.26
C TYR A 77 -1.93 -1.05 12.29
N LYS A 78 -0.60 -1.07 12.27
CA LYS A 78 0.23 -0.19 13.09
C LYS A 78 1.52 0.20 12.39
N ASN A 79 1.92 1.45 12.58
CA ASN A 79 3.26 1.96 12.24
C ASN A 79 4.22 1.81 13.43
N THR A 80 4.59 0.57 13.79
CA THR A 80 5.72 0.34 14.71
C THR A 80 6.80 -0.48 14.02
N ARG A 81 8.05 -0.33 14.47
CA ARG A 81 9.20 -0.99 13.86
C ARG A 81 9.07 -2.51 13.86
N GLU A 82 8.50 -3.06 14.92
CA GLU A 82 8.24 -4.49 15.07
C GLU A 82 7.25 -4.96 14.01
N VAL A 83 6.16 -4.22 13.80
CA VAL A 83 5.13 -4.56 12.82
C VAL A 83 5.67 -4.45 11.41
N VAL A 84 6.42 -3.39 11.08
CA VAL A 84 7.07 -3.26 9.77
C VAL A 84 8.01 -4.43 9.50
N ARG A 85 8.83 -4.82 10.49
CA ARG A 85 9.74 -5.96 10.36
C ARG A 85 8.97 -7.26 10.18
N GLN A 86 7.91 -7.50 10.95
CA GLN A 86 7.06 -8.67 10.80
C GLN A 86 6.38 -8.71 9.43
N THR A 87 5.90 -7.58 8.91
CA THR A 87 5.33 -7.49 7.56
C THR A 87 6.36 -7.88 6.51
N ILE A 88 7.59 -7.36 6.60
CA ILE A 88 8.67 -7.73 5.68
C ILE A 88 9.00 -9.22 5.76
N GLN A 89 9.13 -9.77 6.97
CA GLN A 89 9.39 -11.22 7.16
C GLN A 89 8.30 -12.09 6.54
N LYS A 90 7.04 -11.68 6.66
CA LYS A 90 5.91 -12.38 6.04
C LYS A 90 5.92 -12.30 4.52
N ILE A 91 6.28 -11.13 3.97
CA ILE A 91 6.46 -10.94 2.52
C ILE A 91 7.59 -11.83 1.99
N MET A 92 8.68 -11.98 2.73
CA MET A 92 9.80 -12.87 2.36
C MET A 92 9.49 -14.37 2.55
N GLY A 93 8.33 -14.73 3.12
CA GLY A 93 7.95 -16.11 3.38
C GLY A 93 8.58 -16.72 4.63
N GLU A 94 9.27 -15.94 5.47
CA GLU A 94 9.82 -16.42 6.75
C GLU A 94 8.73 -16.70 7.80
N SER A 95 7.54 -16.13 7.61
CA SER A 95 6.40 -16.28 8.52
C SER A 95 5.09 -16.23 7.75
N GLU A 96 4.12 -17.06 8.11
CA GLU A 96 2.80 -17.06 7.46
C GLU A 96 1.94 -15.87 7.90
N PHE A 97 1.07 -15.40 7.02
CA PHE A 97 0.02 -14.42 7.36
C PHE A 97 -1.07 -15.12 8.17
N LYS A 98 -1.29 -14.65 9.41
CA LYS A 98 -2.31 -15.18 10.34
C LYS A 98 -3.50 -14.25 10.53
N GLY A 99 -3.48 -13.10 9.86
CA GLY A 99 -4.53 -12.08 9.99
C GLY A 99 -5.72 -12.40 9.09
N THR A 100 -6.93 -12.26 9.62
CA THR A 100 -8.16 -12.36 8.83
C THR A 100 -8.65 -10.95 8.50
N PRO A 101 -8.84 -10.59 7.21
CA PRO A 101 -9.40 -9.30 6.85
C PRO A 101 -10.89 -9.23 7.24
N ASN A 102 -11.35 -8.04 7.65
CA ASN A 102 -12.78 -7.75 7.79
C ASN A 102 -13.37 -7.43 6.40
N GLU A 103 -14.62 -7.79 6.13
CA GLU A 103 -15.32 -7.54 4.86
C GLU A 103 -15.25 -6.08 4.39
N LEU A 104 -15.10 -5.14 5.32
CA LEU A 104 -14.92 -3.70 5.05
C LEU A 104 -13.68 -3.37 4.20
N VAL A 105 -12.67 -4.25 4.11
CA VAL A 105 -11.49 -4.00 3.26
C VAL A 105 -11.85 -3.89 1.78
N TRP A 106 -12.88 -4.61 1.35
CA TRP A 106 -13.38 -4.57 -0.03
C TRP A 106 -14.32 -3.40 -0.29
N CYS A 107 -14.45 -2.49 0.69
CA CYS A 107 -15.19 -1.24 0.56
C CYS A 107 -16.60 -1.44 -0.02
N GLY A 108 -17.32 -2.49 0.43
CA GLY A 108 -18.70 -2.77 0.01
C GLY A 108 -18.87 -3.26 -1.43
N GLY A 109 -17.81 -3.79 -2.07
CA GLY A 109 -17.88 -4.29 -3.46
C GLY A 109 -17.79 -3.19 -4.51
N LEU A 110 -17.47 -1.95 -4.11
CA LEU A 110 -17.18 -0.86 -5.02
C LEU A 110 -15.84 -1.13 -5.75
N TRP A 111 -15.76 -0.70 -7.01
CA TRP A 111 -14.55 -0.71 -7.85
C TRP A 111 -13.95 -2.08 -8.22
N GLU A 112 -14.73 -3.16 -8.22
CA GLU A 112 -14.24 -4.54 -8.46
C GLU A 112 -13.08 -4.94 -7.51
N ALA A 113 -13.03 -4.36 -6.30
CA ALA A 113 -11.95 -4.62 -5.35
C ALA A 113 -11.81 -6.11 -5.03
N LYS A 114 -12.92 -6.87 -5.11
CA LYS A 114 -12.96 -8.34 -5.04
C LYS A 114 -13.27 -8.88 -6.44
N ARG A 115 -12.26 -9.44 -7.11
CA ARG A 115 -12.38 -10.18 -8.38
C ARG A 115 -12.52 -11.66 -8.14
#